data_AF-A0A4D7DXF5-F1
#
_entry.id   AF-A0A4D7DXF5-F1
#
_cell.length_a   1.000
_cell.length_b   1.000
_cell.length_c   1.000
_cell.angle_alpha   90.00
_cell.angle_beta   90.00
_cell.angle_gamma   90.00
#
_symmetry.space_group_name_H-M   'P 1'
#
loop_
_entity.id
_entity.type
_entity.pdbx_description
1 polymer ?
#
loop_
_entity_poly.entity_id
_entity_poly.type
_entity_poly.pdbx_seq_one_letter_code
_entity_poly.pdbx_strand_id
1 'polypeptide(L)'
;MAPNLDSRTDAELTPSEHSRQQPGFEIVNDVYDLVGLLTSRLITFKYGDHERFEEFANWYASANIKRIEFSRRLEGLNGNAVQAAKLAEELTQFIEISVDPWLCKFEEVRGNDG
;
A
#
# COMPACT_ATOMS: atom_id res chain seq x y z
N MET A 1 -44.50 -10.60 16.46
CA MET A 1 -43.98 -10.81 15.10
C MET A 1 -43.07 -9.63 14.77
N ALA A 2 -41.76 -9.84 14.79
CA ALA A 2 -40.77 -8.85 14.37
C ALA A 2 -40.40 -9.13 12.90
N PRO A 3 -40.16 -8.10 12.07
CA PRO A 3 -39.91 -8.31 10.64
C PRO A 3 -38.50 -8.86 10.40
N ASN A 4 -38.41 -9.73 9.38
CA ASN A 4 -37.18 -10.28 8.81
C ASN A 4 -36.14 -9.17 8.56
N LEU A 5 -35.00 -9.27 9.24
CA LEU A 5 -33.78 -8.58 8.85
C LEU A 5 -33.02 -9.47 7.86
N ASP A 6 -32.74 -8.87 6.70
CA ASP A 6 -32.05 -9.43 5.55
C ASP A 6 -30.79 -10.22 5.93
N SER A 7 -30.78 -11.51 5.60
CA SER A 7 -29.69 -12.48 5.81
C SER A 7 -28.47 -12.25 4.90
N ARG A 8 -28.23 -11.01 4.44
CA ARG A 8 -27.38 -10.74 3.27
C ARG A 8 -26.13 -9.90 3.54
N THR A 9 -25.79 -9.64 4.80
CA THR A 9 -24.69 -8.74 5.17
C THR A 9 -23.52 -9.41 5.89
N ASP A 10 -23.55 -10.73 6.11
CA ASP A 10 -22.49 -11.43 6.87
C ASP A 10 -21.43 -12.14 6.01
N ALA A 11 -21.56 -12.15 4.68
CA ALA A 11 -20.69 -12.96 3.82
C ALA A 11 -19.42 -12.25 3.29
N GLU A 12 -19.28 -10.93 3.46
CA GLU A 12 -18.23 -10.16 2.75
C GLU A 12 -17.16 -9.51 3.64
N LEU A 13 -17.11 -9.83 4.94
CA LEU A 13 -16.18 -9.21 5.88
C LEU A 13 -15.34 -10.20 6.69
N THR A 14 -15.25 -11.46 6.27
CA THR A 14 -14.30 -12.38 6.90
C THR A 14 -12.87 -11.97 6.53
N PRO A 15 -12.01 -11.65 7.51
CA PRO A 15 -10.59 -11.40 7.27
C PRO A 15 -9.95 -12.62 6.61
N SER A 16 -8.96 -12.39 5.75
CA SER A 16 -8.10 -13.44 5.19
C SER A 16 -7.53 -14.32 6.31
N GLU A 17 -7.23 -15.60 6.04
CA GLU A 17 -6.78 -16.54 7.09
C GLU A 17 -5.54 -16.05 7.85
N HIS A 18 -4.68 -15.25 7.21
CA HIS A 18 -3.53 -14.60 7.83
C HIS A 18 -3.92 -13.49 8.83
N SER A 19 -4.94 -12.69 8.53
CA SER A 19 -5.38 -11.58 9.39
C SER A 19 -6.25 -12.02 10.57
N ARG A 20 -6.70 -13.28 10.62
CA ARG A 20 -7.42 -13.85 11.78
C ARG A 20 -6.54 -14.14 12.99
N GLN A 21 -5.23 -14.31 12.80
CA GLN A 21 -4.32 -14.72 13.88
C GLN A 21 -3.62 -13.55 14.56
N GLN A 22 -3.70 -12.35 13.98
CA GLN A 22 -2.95 -11.18 14.41
C GLN A 22 -3.88 -10.19 15.14
N PRO A 23 -3.46 -9.60 16.27
CA PRO A 23 -4.23 -8.56 16.93
C PRO A 23 -4.55 -7.40 15.98
N GLY A 24 -5.78 -6.88 16.02
CA GLY A 24 -6.23 -5.84 15.09
C GLY A 24 -5.41 -4.55 15.08
N PHE A 25 -4.73 -4.22 16.19
CA PHE A 25 -3.83 -3.07 16.26
C PHE A 25 -2.52 -3.30 15.49
N GLU A 26 -2.03 -4.55 15.41
CA GLU A 26 -0.84 -4.89 14.63
C GLU A 26 -1.13 -4.74 13.14
N ILE A 27 -2.29 -5.21 12.68
CA ILE A 27 -2.73 -5.05 11.28
C ILE A 27 -2.79 -3.57 10.88
N VAL A 28 -3.28 -2.71 11.77
CA VAL A 28 -3.31 -1.26 11.52
C VAL A 28 -1.89 -0.70 11.42
N ASN A 29 -0.99 -1.08 12.33
CA ASN A 29 0.41 -0.66 12.30
C ASN A 29 1.13 -1.12 11.03
N ASP A 30 0.88 -2.36 10.57
CA ASP A 30 1.46 -2.89 9.34
C ASP A 30 1.10 -2.00 8.13
N VAL A 31 -0.12 -1.46 8.06
CA VAL A 31 -0.50 -0.52 7.02
C VAL A 31 0.27 0.80 7.13
N TYR A 32 0.47 1.33 8.34
CA TYR A 32 1.30 2.52 8.55
C TYR A 32 2.73 2.30 8.06
N ASP A 33 3.31 1.14 8.38
CA ASP A 33 4.67 0.79 7.97
C ASP A 33 4.77 0.64 6.45
N LEU A 34 3.78 0.02 5.79
CA LEU A 34 3.73 -0.10 4.34
C LEU A 34 3.62 1.27 3.63
N VAL A 35 2.81 2.20 4.15
CA VAL A 35 2.72 3.58 3.60
C VAL A 35 4.03 4.32 3.81
N GLY A 36 4.69 4.12 4.96
CA GLY A 36 6.02 4.64 5.26
C GLY A 36 7.06 4.11 4.28
N LEU A 37 7.07 2.81 4.00
CA LEU A 37 7.96 2.15 3.05
C LEU A 37 7.78 2.73 1.64
N LEU A 38 6.53 2.84 1.17
CA LEU A 38 6.22 3.45 -0.13
C LEU A 38 6.73 4.90 -0.20
N THR A 39 6.51 5.68 0.87
CA THR A 39 6.98 7.07 0.94
C THR A 39 8.50 7.16 0.87
N SER A 40 9.20 6.32 1.61
CA SER A 40 10.67 6.25 1.62
C SER A 40 11.24 5.93 0.23
N ARG A 41 10.65 4.95 -0.46
CA ARG A 41 11.04 4.58 -1.84
C ARG A 41 10.83 5.72 -2.82
N LEU A 42 9.70 6.42 -2.75
CA LEU A 42 9.43 7.58 -3.60
C LEU A 42 10.41 8.73 -3.33
N ILE A 43 10.76 9.00 -2.07
CA ILE A 43 11.77 10.00 -1.73
C ILE A 43 13.13 9.61 -2.31
N THR A 44 13.55 8.36 -2.12
CA THR A 44 14.81 7.84 -2.66
C THR A 44 14.86 7.99 -4.17
N PHE A 45 13.76 7.71 -4.86
CA PHE A 45 13.66 7.90 -6.30
C PHE A 45 13.78 9.37 -6.70
N LYS A 46 13.03 10.27 -6.04
CA LYS A 46 13.00 11.70 -6.38
C LYS A 46 14.35 12.40 -6.19
N TYR A 47 15.12 12.00 -5.19
CA TYR A 47 16.37 12.67 -4.81
C TYR A 47 17.63 11.82 -5.07
N GLY A 48 17.49 10.64 -5.67
CA GLY A 48 18.60 9.72 -5.90
C GLY A 48 19.43 10.06 -7.14
N ASP A 49 18.77 10.29 -8.28
CA ASP A 49 19.41 10.62 -9.56
C ASP A 49 18.44 11.43 -10.43
N HIS A 50 18.81 12.67 -10.76
CA HIS A 50 17.90 13.63 -11.38
C HIS A 50 17.63 13.33 -12.87
N GLU A 51 18.64 12.90 -13.63
CA GLU A 51 18.47 12.63 -15.06
C GLU A 51 17.58 11.40 -15.26
N ARG A 52 17.75 10.40 -14.40
CA ARG A 52 16.95 9.18 -14.40
C ARG A 52 15.57 9.42 -13.83
N PHE A 53 15.41 10.38 -12.91
CA PHE A 53 14.10 10.78 -12.43
C PHE A 53 13.20 11.24 -13.59
N GLU A 54 13.73 11.98 -14.57
CA GLU A 54 12.93 12.45 -15.71
C GLU A 54 12.37 11.29 -16.55
N GLU A 55 13.17 10.23 -16.75
CA GLU A 55 12.74 9.03 -17.49
C GLU A 55 11.53 8.36 -16.82
N PHE A 56 11.49 8.31 -15.48
CA PHE A 56 10.39 7.70 -14.75
C PHE A 56 9.43 8.67 -14.04
N ALA A 57 9.47 9.96 -14.39
CA ALA A 57 8.70 11.00 -13.71
C ALA A 57 7.19 10.72 -13.75
N ASN A 58 6.68 10.14 -14.83
CA ASN A 58 5.26 9.77 -14.97
C ASN A 58 4.86 8.62 -14.04
N TRP A 59 5.72 7.59 -13.90
CA TRP A 59 5.48 6.50 -12.97
C TRP A 59 5.58 6.99 -11.52
N TYR A 60 6.58 7.83 -11.22
CA TYR A 60 6.70 8.49 -9.93
C TYR A 60 5.44 9.31 -9.59
N ALA A 61 4.96 10.15 -10.51
CA ALA A 61 3.77 10.96 -10.29
C ALA A 61 2.53 10.10 -9.99
N SER A 62 2.35 9.02 -10.74
CA SER A 62 1.25 8.07 -10.56
C SER A 62 1.33 7.35 -9.21
N ALA A 63 2.52 6.88 -8.84
CA ALA A 63 2.75 6.25 -7.54
C ALA A 63 2.59 7.23 -6.37
N ASN A 64 2.97 8.48 -6.56
CA ASN A 64 2.79 9.53 -5.57
C ASN A 64 1.31 9.87 -5.33
N ILE A 65 0.49 9.90 -6.39
CA ILE A 65 -0.97 10.07 -6.26
C ILE A 65 -1.56 8.91 -5.45
N LYS A 66 -1.16 7.67 -5.76
CA LYS A 66 -1.61 6.48 -5.01
C LYS A 66 -1.15 6.51 -3.55
N ARG A 67 0.09 6.91 -3.27
CA ARG A 67 0.59 7.09 -1.90
C ARG A 67 -0.27 8.08 -1.11
N ILE A 68 -0.70 9.19 -1.71
CA ILE A 68 -1.61 10.16 -1.08
C ILE A 68 -2.99 9.53 -0.83
N GLU A 69 -3.53 8.78 -1.80
CA GLU A 69 -4.81 8.07 -1.65
C GLU A 69 -4.78 7.06 -0.49
N PHE A 70 -3.72 6.23 -0.42
CA PHE A 70 -3.53 5.27 0.68
C PHE A 70 -3.38 5.95 2.04
N SER A 71 -2.64 7.06 2.10
CA SER A 71 -2.46 7.83 3.35
C SER A 71 -3.81 8.36 3.87
N ARG A 72 -4.67 8.90 2.99
CA ARG A 72 -6.00 9.37 3.37
C ARG A 72 -6.91 8.24 3.85
N ARG A 73 -6.84 7.08 3.19
CA ARG A 73 -7.63 5.90 3.58
C ARG A 73 -7.18 5.37 4.94
N LEU A 74 -5.87 5.38 5.21
CA LEU A 74 -5.26 5.01 6.48
C LEU A 74 -5.71 5.92 7.63
N GLU A 75 -5.67 7.24 7.45
CA GLU A 75 -6.21 8.21 8.41
C GLU A 75 -7.71 7.96 8.70
N GLY A 76 -8.47 7.52 7.70
CA GLY A 76 -9.89 7.22 7.81
C GLY A 76 -10.23 5.89 8.49
N LEU A 77 -9.25 5.02 8.79
CA LEU A 77 -9.53 3.69 9.34
C LEU A 77 -10.09 3.74 10.77
N ASN A 78 -9.74 4.75 11.57
CA ASN A 78 -10.16 4.87 12.98
C ASN A 78 -10.00 3.57 13.80
N GLY A 79 -8.93 2.80 13.54
CA GLY A 79 -8.67 1.52 14.20
C GLY A 79 -9.47 0.31 13.67
N ASN A 80 -10.15 0.43 12.54
CA ASN A 80 -10.88 -0.68 11.91
C ASN A 80 -9.92 -1.69 11.28
N ALA A 81 -9.67 -2.79 12.00
CA ALA A 81 -8.75 -3.83 11.58
C ALA A 81 -9.13 -4.56 10.27
N VAL A 82 -10.43 -4.70 9.98
CA VAL A 82 -10.88 -5.37 8.73
C VAL A 82 -10.59 -4.51 7.52
N GLN A 83 -10.89 -3.20 7.61
CA GLN A 83 -10.54 -2.26 6.56
C GLN A 83 -9.03 -2.07 6.44
N ALA A 84 -8.30 -2.13 7.57
CA ALA A 84 -6.84 -2.11 7.59
C ALA A 84 -6.25 -3.31 6.84
N ALA A 85 -6.72 -4.54 7.09
CA ALA A 85 -6.25 -5.73 6.40
C ALA A 85 -6.44 -5.62 4.88
N LYS A 86 -7.61 -5.16 4.44
CA LYS A 86 -7.88 -4.92 3.02
C LYS A 86 -6.95 -3.85 2.44
N LEU A 87 -6.71 -2.77 3.18
CA LEU A 87 -5.81 -1.70 2.77
C LEU A 87 -4.36 -2.20 2.67
N ALA A 88 -3.93 -3.08 3.58
CA ALA A 88 -2.61 -3.71 3.57
C ALA A 88 -2.43 -4.58 2.31
N GLU A 89 -3.41 -5.42 1.98
CA GLU A 89 -3.37 -6.26 0.78
C GLU A 89 -3.30 -5.42 -0.51
N GLU A 90 -4.15 -4.38 -0.63
CA GLU A 90 -4.14 -3.48 -1.78
C GLU A 90 -2.82 -2.71 -1.92
N LEU A 91 -2.25 -2.25 -0.81
CA LEU A 91 -0.99 -1.52 -0.79
C LEU A 91 0.20 -2.42 -1.12
N THR A 92 0.21 -3.65 -0.60
CA THR A 92 1.23 -4.66 -0.91
C THR A 92 1.22 -4.99 -2.40
N GLN A 93 0.06 -5.32 -2.96
CA GLN A 93 -0.08 -5.58 -4.40
C GLN A 93 0.34 -4.37 -5.25
N PHE A 94 -0.03 -3.16 -4.83
CA PHE A 94 0.38 -1.95 -5.53
C PHE A 94 1.91 -1.80 -5.54
N ILE A 95 2.56 -2.03 -4.40
CA ILE A 95 4.02 -1.95 -4.30
C ILE A 95 4.67 -2.99 -5.20
N GLU A 96 4.28 -4.26 -5.10
CA GLU A 96 4.89 -5.37 -5.85
C GLU A 96 4.70 -5.25 -7.37
N ILE A 97 3.52 -4.83 -7.81
CA ILE A 97 3.17 -4.80 -9.24
C ILE A 97 3.58 -3.47 -9.87
N SER A 98 3.42 -2.37 -9.13
CA SER A 98 3.47 -1.02 -9.71
C SER A 98 4.64 -0.18 -9.23
N VAL A 99 5.41 -0.60 -8.23
CA VAL A 99 6.55 0.18 -7.69
C VAL A 99 7.86 -0.61 -7.82
N ASP A 100 7.89 -1.85 -7.33
CA ASP A 100 9.09 -2.69 -7.35
C ASP A 100 9.70 -2.88 -8.76
N PRO A 101 8.94 -3.14 -9.83
CA PRO A 101 9.53 -3.49 -11.12
C PRO A 101 10.36 -2.35 -11.76
N TRP A 102 10.02 -1.10 -11.48
CA TRP A 102 10.83 0.03 -11.97
C TRP A 102 11.79 0.57 -10.91
N LEU A 103 11.56 0.32 -9.62
CA LEU A 103 12.58 0.55 -8.59
C LEU A 103 13.80 -0.36 -8.83
N CYS A 104 13.57 -1.65 -9.13
CA CYS A 104 14.64 -2.57 -9.51
C CYS A 104 15.38 -2.07 -10.75
N LYS A 105 14.68 -1.61 -11.81
CA LYS A 105 15.33 -1.01 -12.98
C LYS A 105 16.09 0.28 -12.63
N PHE A 106 15.58 1.06 -11.69
CA PHE A 106 16.27 2.24 -11.20
C PHE A 106 17.58 1.86 -10.46
N GLU A 107 17.57 0.78 -9.68
CA GLU A 107 18.73 0.35 -8.90
C GLU A 107 19.75 -0.49 -9.70
N GLU A 108 19.30 -1.37 -10.60
CA GLU A 108 20.16 -2.26 -11.40
C GLU A 108 21.16 -1.50 -12.28
N VAL A 109 20.74 -0.40 -12.91
CA VAL A 109 21.64 0.42 -13.74
C VAL A 109 22.74 1.09 -12.90
N ARG A 110 22.48 1.38 -11.61
CA ARG A 110 23.51 1.92 -10.70
C ARG A 110 24.63 0.91 -10.44
N GLY A 111 24.36 -0.39 -10.55
CA GLY A 111 25.34 -1.46 -10.32
C GLY A 111 26.23 -1.79 -11.52
N ASN A 112 25.92 -1.26 -12.71
CA ASN A 112 26.60 -1.64 -13.96
C ASN A 112 27.64 -0.61 -14.44
N ASP A 113 27.81 0.51 -13.72
CA ASP A 113 28.87 1.52 -13.92
C ASP A 113 30.11 1.26 -13.04
N GLY A 114 30.44 -0.02 -12.80
CA GLY A 114 31.59 -0.49 -12.02
C GLY A 114 32.67 -1.16 -12.85
#